data_AF-A0A9C8WI37-F1
#
_entry.id   AF-A0A9C8WI37-F1
#
_cell.length_a   1.000
_cell.length_b   1.000
_cell.length_c   1.000
_cell.angle_alpha   90.00
_cell.angle_beta   90.00
_cell.angle_gamma   90.00
#
_symmetry.space_group_name_H-M   'P 1'
#
loop_
_entity.id
_entity.type
_entity.pdbx_description
1 polymer ?
#
loop_
_entity_poly.entity_id
_entity_poly.type
_entity_poly.pdbx_seq_one_letter_code
_entity_poly.pdbx_strand_id
1 'polypeptide(L)'
;MTMPEGVIIAVKKGYTGSIRGDDGNEYRFNRKRIIQGNFDQIQMGRRVEFEPDGEWASQIRLLDEVQDLSQQTTGSPLTSAKRRKQRTTKRRSRDHTSISPFGGYRFLNPYNFVRLLGKPRPENHVLGNCPPPPHDRYVGLTGRITCQVSAVTPLFISDSHAIWEDANGHKTYRFFQLDGQPALPASSLRGMVRSVFETVTNACFVAFSHTPLSYRLSSRQAPWLVPTRVERDGDNWYLQLLIGTSALQIKSPPNDFQYAAWSASYWPLKPSKTLRGIGPKGRKLSQKQLSRIQKFIARTNNRVHNPDGITHGEKCYALLEPFQHPHPRIKFWNVLEVRRNRSELPQPQGSQRIEEGWLCITNQNIEPKHSERFFFRSRENSSGPERIALPKSVREAYEILIEDYQDR
;
A
#
# COMPACT_ATOMS: atom_id res chain seq x y z
N MET A 1 -11.68 -17.75 -30.80
CA MET A 1 -11.99 -18.66 -29.68
C MET A 1 -13.42 -18.40 -29.29
N THR A 2 -14.30 -19.37 -29.48
CA THR A 2 -15.70 -19.33 -29.01
C THR A 2 -15.69 -19.25 -27.49
N MET A 3 -16.40 -18.29 -26.89
CA MET A 3 -16.48 -18.24 -25.43
C MET A 3 -17.40 -19.37 -24.94
N PRO A 4 -17.11 -20.00 -23.80
CA PRO A 4 -17.94 -21.08 -23.28
C PRO A 4 -19.33 -20.57 -22.89
N GLU A 5 -20.33 -21.42 -23.13
CA GLU A 5 -21.72 -21.18 -22.79
C GLU A 5 -22.16 -22.00 -21.57
N GLY A 6 -23.28 -21.59 -20.96
CA GLY A 6 -23.87 -22.30 -19.84
C GLY A 6 -25.24 -21.75 -19.46
N VAL A 7 -25.80 -22.26 -18.37
CA VAL A 7 -27.13 -21.89 -17.87
C VAL A 7 -27.07 -21.35 -16.45
N ILE A 8 -27.80 -20.27 -16.18
CA ILE A 8 -27.99 -19.75 -14.83
C ILE A 8 -28.83 -20.76 -14.02
N ILE A 9 -28.22 -21.38 -13.01
CA ILE A 9 -28.87 -22.39 -12.16
C ILE A 9 -29.36 -21.82 -10.82
N ALA A 10 -28.91 -20.62 -10.43
CA ALA A 10 -29.37 -19.96 -9.21
C ALA A 10 -29.20 -18.43 -9.29
N VAL A 11 -30.19 -17.65 -8.85
CA VAL A 11 -30.11 -16.18 -8.73
C VAL A 11 -30.55 -15.73 -7.34
N LYS A 12 -29.74 -14.89 -6.69
CA LYS A 12 -30.01 -14.29 -5.38
C LYS A 12 -30.25 -12.78 -5.49
N LYS A 13 -30.90 -12.20 -4.47
CA LYS A 13 -31.14 -10.74 -4.37
C LYS A 13 -29.85 -9.95 -4.62
N GLY A 14 -29.89 -9.07 -5.63
CA GLY A 14 -28.73 -8.29 -6.10
C GLY A 14 -28.03 -8.84 -7.35
N TYR A 15 -28.67 -9.75 -8.09
CA TYR A 15 -28.18 -10.36 -9.34
C TYR A 15 -26.81 -11.03 -9.17
N THR A 16 -26.71 -11.83 -8.11
CA THR A 16 -25.57 -12.72 -7.87
C THR A 16 -26.05 -14.15 -7.92
N GLY A 17 -25.30 -15.04 -8.56
CA GLY A 17 -25.80 -16.38 -8.84
C GLY A 17 -24.70 -17.36 -9.21
N SER A 18 -25.14 -18.52 -9.70
CA SER A 18 -24.28 -19.56 -10.25
C SER A 18 -24.72 -19.90 -11.67
N ILE A 19 -23.76 -20.20 -12.52
CA ILE A 19 -23.91 -20.72 -13.88
C ILE A 19 -23.33 -22.13 -13.90
N ARG A 20 -24.05 -23.07 -14.49
CA ARG A 20 -23.48 -24.36 -14.89
C ARG A 20 -23.01 -24.21 -16.33
N GLY A 21 -21.70 -24.28 -16.54
CA GLY A 21 -21.13 -24.30 -17.89
C GLY A 21 -21.48 -25.61 -18.59
N ASP A 22 -21.49 -25.59 -19.91
CA ASP A 22 -21.66 -26.80 -20.73
C ASP A 22 -20.48 -27.77 -20.58
N ASP A 23 -19.37 -27.29 -20.01
CA ASP A 23 -18.22 -28.07 -19.56
C ASP A 23 -18.48 -28.86 -18.26
N GLY A 24 -19.67 -28.73 -17.66
CA GLY A 24 -20.06 -29.40 -16.42
C GLY A 24 -19.60 -28.70 -15.13
N ASN A 25 -18.83 -27.62 -15.23
CA ASN A 25 -18.32 -26.88 -14.07
C ASN A 25 -19.33 -25.81 -13.58
N GLU A 26 -19.27 -25.46 -12.30
CA GLU A 26 -20.09 -24.41 -11.72
C GLU A 26 -19.29 -23.12 -11.49
N TYR A 27 -19.78 -22.02 -12.07
CA TYR A 27 -19.15 -20.70 -12.00
C TYR A 27 -20.04 -19.70 -11.27
N ARG A 28 -19.46 -18.93 -10.36
CA ARG A 28 -20.17 -17.88 -9.64
C ARG A 28 -20.18 -16.59 -10.45
N PHE A 29 -21.29 -15.86 -10.43
CA PHE A 29 -21.35 -14.53 -11.02
C PHE A 29 -21.91 -13.48 -10.06
N ASN A 30 -21.61 -12.23 -10.39
CA ASN A 30 -22.24 -11.08 -9.77
C ASN A 30 -22.59 -10.03 -10.84
N ARG A 31 -23.56 -9.17 -10.53
CA ARG A 31 -24.07 -8.12 -11.43
C ARG A 31 -23.00 -7.35 -12.20
N LYS A 32 -21.86 -7.04 -11.58
CA LYS A 32 -20.81 -6.20 -12.19
C LYS A 32 -20.03 -6.89 -13.31
N ARG A 33 -20.20 -8.20 -13.44
CA ARG A 33 -19.51 -9.04 -14.43
C ARG A 33 -20.39 -9.32 -15.66
N ILE A 34 -21.62 -8.82 -15.67
CA ILE A 34 -22.53 -8.87 -16.82
C ILE A 34 -22.31 -7.61 -17.63
N ILE A 35 -21.85 -7.77 -18.86
CA ILE A 35 -21.43 -6.67 -19.72
C ILE A 35 -22.47 -6.32 -20.78
N GLN A 36 -23.41 -7.23 -21.06
CA GLN A 36 -24.42 -7.06 -22.09
C GLN A 36 -25.70 -7.87 -21.76
N GLY A 37 -26.86 -7.21 -21.77
CA GLY A 37 -28.18 -7.78 -21.47
C GLY A 37 -29.02 -6.90 -20.51
N ASN A 38 -30.34 -7.03 -20.54
CA ASN A 38 -31.22 -6.32 -19.59
C ASN A 38 -31.22 -7.08 -18.24
N PHE A 39 -31.06 -6.36 -17.12
CA PHE A 39 -31.03 -6.96 -15.78
C PHE A 39 -32.33 -7.70 -15.44
N ASP A 40 -33.45 -7.35 -16.07
CA ASP A 40 -34.74 -8.02 -15.89
C ASP A 40 -34.81 -9.41 -16.53
N GLN A 41 -33.86 -9.74 -17.42
CA GLN A 41 -33.78 -11.04 -18.09
C GLN A 41 -32.95 -12.07 -17.30
N ILE A 42 -32.36 -11.66 -16.17
CA ILE A 42 -31.54 -12.52 -15.30
C ILE A 42 -32.47 -13.38 -14.45
N GLN A 43 -32.65 -14.62 -14.90
CA GLN A 43 -33.48 -15.62 -14.23
C GLN A 43 -32.82 -17.00 -14.29
N MET A 44 -33.25 -17.89 -13.40
CA MET A 44 -32.89 -19.30 -13.51
C MET A 44 -33.33 -19.86 -14.87
N GLY A 45 -32.52 -20.72 -15.47
CA GLY A 45 -32.74 -21.29 -16.80
C GLY A 45 -32.20 -20.44 -17.96
N ARG A 46 -31.86 -19.17 -17.74
CA ARG A 46 -31.32 -18.29 -18.81
C ARG A 46 -29.96 -18.81 -19.31
N ARG A 47 -29.83 -18.99 -20.63
CA ARG A 47 -28.54 -19.28 -21.30
C ARG A 47 -27.64 -18.05 -21.29
N VAL A 48 -26.34 -18.28 -21.12
CA VAL A 48 -25.33 -17.22 -21.05
C VAL A 48 -24.03 -17.65 -21.69
N GLU A 49 -23.36 -16.69 -22.29
CA GLU A 49 -21.97 -16.82 -22.77
C GLU A 49 -21.05 -16.09 -21.78
N PHE A 50 -19.91 -16.66 -21.40
CA PHE A 50 -19.04 -16.06 -20.38
C PHE A 50 -17.57 -16.46 -20.49
N GLU A 51 -16.68 -15.67 -19.87
CA GLU A 51 -15.26 -15.99 -19.71
C GLU A 51 -14.99 -16.56 -18.29
N PRO A 52 -14.41 -17.77 -18.16
CA PRO A 52 -13.98 -18.31 -16.87
C PRO A 52 -12.82 -17.52 -16.24
N ASP A 53 -12.97 -17.13 -14.98
CA ASP A 53 -12.00 -16.45 -14.12
C ASP A 53 -11.92 -17.20 -12.79
N GLY A 54 -11.26 -18.36 -12.81
CA GLY A 54 -11.24 -19.32 -11.70
C GLY A 54 -12.64 -19.86 -11.42
N GLU A 55 -13.10 -19.76 -10.16
CA GLU A 55 -14.47 -20.14 -9.76
C GLU A 55 -15.55 -19.15 -10.23
N TRP A 56 -15.19 -18.10 -10.96
CA TRP A 56 -16.11 -17.03 -11.36
C TRP A 56 -16.31 -16.98 -12.87
N ALA A 57 -17.50 -16.57 -13.28
CA ALA A 57 -17.79 -16.15 -14.64
C ALA A 57 -17.63 -14.63 -14.77
N SER A 58 -16.94 -14.17 -15.82
CA SER A 58 -16.75 -12.76 -16.20
C SER A 58 -17.21 -12.50 -17.63
N GLN A 59 -17.35 -11.22 -18.01
CA GLN A 59 -17.79 -10.82 -19.35
C GLN A 59 -19.09 -11.52 -19.80
N ILE A 60 -20.04 -11.67 -18.87
CA ILE A 60 -21.24 -12.48 -19.08
C ILE A 60 -22.20 -11.75 -20.02
N ARG A 61 -22.64 -12.45 -21.05
CA ARG A 61 -23.65 -12.04 -22.02
C ARG A 61 -24.88 -12.93 -21.88
N LEU A 62 -26.05 -12.31 -21.73
CA LEU A 62 -27.32 -13.06 -21.69
C LEU A 62 -27.73 -13.43 -23.13
N LEU A 63 -28.08 -14.70 -23.33
CA LEU A 63 -28.63 -15.20 -24.59
C LEU A 63 -30.17 -15.23 -24.50
N ASP A 64 -30.86 -15.17 -25.64
CA ASP A 64 -32.32 -15.05 -25.68
C ASP A 64 -33.06 -16.33 -25.22
N GLU A 65 -32.35 -17.45 -25.18
CA GLU A 65 -32.86 -18.77 -24.78
C GLU A 65 -33.00 -18.94 -23.25
N VAL A 66 -34.06 -19.63 -22.82
CA VAL A 66 -34.33 -20.01 -21.43
C VAL A 66 -34.68 -21.49 -21.38
N GLN A 67 -33.88 -22.27 -20.64
CA GLN A 67 -34.07 -23.69 -20.44
C GLN A 67 -34.86 -23.96 -19.14
N ASP A 68 -35.81 -24.90 -19.19
CA ASP A 68 -36.59 -25.31 -18.01
C ASP A 68 -35.79 -26.34 -17.19
N LEU A 69 -35.46 -26.00 -15.94
CA LEU A 69 -34.57 -26.78 -15.05
C LEU A 69 -35.34 -27.61 -14.00
N SER A 70 -36.64 -27.82 -14.18
CA SER A 70 -37.53 -28.39 -13.17
C SER A 70 -37.41 -29.91 -12.91
N GLN A 71 -36.45 -30.62 -13.49
CA GLN A 71 -36.26 -32.06 -13.24
C GLN A 71 -34.78 -32.44 -13.10
N GLN A 72 -34.25 -32.49 -11.86
CA GLN A 72 -33.19 -33.43 -11.44
C GLN A 72 -32.84 -33.26 -9.94
N THR A 73 -33.43 -34.10 -9.10
CA THR A 73 -33.01 -34.36 -7.70
C THR A 73 -33.05 -35.86 -7.42
N THR A 74 -31.89 -36.50 -7.25
CA THR A 74 -31.62 -37.75 -6.51
C THR A 74 -30.09 -37.85 -6.32
N GLY A 75 -29.44 -38.25 -5.21
CA GLY A 75 -29.82 -38.80 -3.90
C GLY A 75 -28.65 -38.68 -2.89
N SER A 76 -28.93 -39.06 -1.63
CA SER A 76 -28.17 -38.90 -0.35
C SER A 76 -27.11 -40.01 -0.07
N PRO A 77 -26.54 -40.28 1.15
CA PRO A 77 -26.31 -39.49 2.40
C PRO A 77 -24.90 -39.68 3.09
N LEU A 78 -24.69 -38.94 4.20
CA LEU A 78 -23.82 -39.19 5.40
C LEU A 78 -22.27 -39.04 5.32
N THR A 79 -21.73 -38.05 6.05
CA THR A 79 -21.03 -38.25 7.35
C THR A 79 -20.56 -36.92 7.97
N SER A 80 -20.49 -36.92 9.29
CA SER A 80 -20.31 -35.79 10.21
C SER A 80 -18.88 -35.24 10.31
N ALA A 81 -18.72 -33.92 10.32
CA ALA A 81 -17.68 -33.25 11.12
C ALA A 81 -17.97 -31.76 11.35
N LYS A 82 -18.10 -31.38 12.62
CA LYS A 82 -18.22 -30.00 13.11
C LYS A 82 -17.11 -29.09 12.55
N ARG A 83 -17.45 -27.96 11.90
CA ARG A 83 -16.55 -26.79 11.80
C ARG A 83 -17.28 -25.45 11.60
N ARG A 84 -17.47 -24.76 12.74
CA ARG A 84 -17.15 -23.33 12.98
C ARG A 84 -17.48 -22.33 11.85
N LYS A 85 -18.60 -21.62 12.01
CA LYS A 85 -19.04 -20.43 11.25
C LYS A 85 -17.90 -19.40 11.06
N GLN A 86 -17.35 -19.29 9.86
CA GLN A 86 -16.57 -18.13 9.42
C GLN A 86 -17.51 -17.13 8.71
N ARG A 87 -17.69 -15.95 9.32
CA ARG A 87 -18.30 -14.77 8.70
C ARG A 87 -17.33 -14.21 7.65
N THR A 88 -17.61 -14.44 6.37
CA THR A 88 -16.94 -13.74 5.26
C THR A 88 -17.55 -12.34 5.11
N THR A 89 -16.85 -11.34 5.63
CA THR A 89 -17.17 -9.92 5.42
C THR A 89 -16.77 -9.49 4.01
N LYS A 90 -17.79 -9.11 3.21
CA LYS A 90 -17.70 -8.36 1.94
C LYS A 90 -16.58 -7.31 1.93
N ARG A 91 -15.57 -7.52 1.08
CA ARG A 91 -14.68 -6.45 0.58
C ARG A 91 -15.50 -5.54 -0.33
N ARG A 92 -15.77 -4.31 0.11
CA ARG A 92 -16.14 -3.21 -0.81
C ARG A 92 -14.84 -2.63 -1.37
N SER A 93 -14.61 -2.79 -2.67
CA SER A 93 -13.75 -1.88 -3.43
C SER A 93 -14.37 -0.49 -3.32
N ARG A 94 -13.59 0.48 -2.83
CA ARG A 94 -13.95 1.89 -2.97
C ARG A 94 -13.31 2.35 -4.27
N ASP A 95 -14.12 2.47 -5.30
CA ASP A 95 -13.78 3.31 -6.45
C ASP A 95 -13.64 4.74 -5.94
N HIS A 96 -12.46 5.32 -6.14
CA HIS A 96 -12.18 6.72 -5.87
C HIS A 96 -12.63 7.55 -7.08
N THR A 97 -13.92 7.80 -7.18
CA THR A 97 -14.48 8.88 -7.99
C THR A 97 -15.51 9.61 -7.13
N SER A 98 -15.02 10.55 -6.33
CA SER A 98 -15.84 11.61 -5.76
C SER A 98 -15.21 12.93 -6.16
N ILE A 99 -15.70 13.50 -7.26
CA ILE A 99 -15.52 14.91 -7.56
C ILE A 99 -16.43 15.65 -6.58
N SER A 100 -15.85 16.31 -5.58
CA SER A 100 -16.57 17.26 -4.73
C SER A 100 -16.60 18.62 -5.42
N PRO A 101 -17.73 19.36 -5.43
CA PRO A 101 -17.85 20.63 -6.16
C PRO A 101 -17.10 21.81 -5.52
N PHE A 102 -16.46 21.61 -4.36
CA PHE A 102 -15.59 22.60 -3.73
C PHE A 102 -14.16 22.11 -3.87
N GLY A 103 -13.28 22.98 -4.40
CA GLY A 103 -11.86 22.77 -4.69
C GLY A 103 -11.04 22.37 -3.47
N GLY A 104 -11.28 21.14 -2.98
CA GLY A 104 -10.51 20.53 -1.93
C GLY A 104 -9.16 20.13 -2.48
N TYR A 105 -8.10 20.72 -1.93
CA TYR A 105 -6.71 20.37 -2.20
C TYR A 105 -6.54 18.84 -2.19
N ARG A 106 -6.36 18.26 -3.39
CA ARG A 106 -6.02 16.86 -3.59
C ARG A 106 -4.51 16.77 -3.46
N PHE A 107 -4.04 16.25 -2.32
CA PHE A 107 -2.64 15.87 -2.17
C PHE A 107 -2.31 14.82 -3.25
N LEU A 108 -1.61 15.25 -4.28
CA LEU A 108 -1.05 14.38 -5.30
C LEU A 108 0.34 14.02 -4.79
N ASN A 109 0.52 12.78 -4.36
CA ASN A 109 1.85 12.26 -4.08
C ASN A 109 2.66 12.40 -5.39
N PRO A 110 3.76 13.19 -5.40
CA PRO A 110 4.54 13.40 -6.62
C PRO A 110 5.20 12.11 -7.12
N TYR A 111 5.23 11.06 -6.30
CA TYR A 111 5.85 9.76 -6.59
C TYR A 111 4.83 8.67 -6.94
N ASN A 112 3.86 8.95 -7.80
CA ASN A 112 3.02 7.90 -8.38
C ASN A 112 3.65 7.41 -9.68
N PHE A 113 4.25 6.22 -9.62
CA PHE A 113 4.72 5.52 -10.80
C PHE A 113 3.55 5.07 -11.68
N VAL A 114 3.73 5.16 -12.99
CA VAL A 114 2.77 4.60 -13.93
C VAL A 114 2.79 3.08 -13.80
N ARG A 115 1.61 2.46 -13.77
CA ARG A 115 1.50 1.00 -13.63
C ARG A 115 1.84 0.33 -14.94
N LEU A 116 2.53 -0.80 -14.86
CA LEU A 116 2.70 -1.70 -15.99
C LEU A 116 1.32 -2.10 -16.54
N LEU A 117 1.23 -2.15 -17.87
CA LEU A 117 0.03 -2.66 -18.53
C LEU A 117 0.06 -4.19 -18.43
N GLY A 118 -1.00 -4.79 -17.87
CA GLY A 118 -1.13 -6.24 -17.76
C GLY A 118 -1.49 -6.94 -19.08
N LYS A 119 -1.64 -6.18 -20.17
CA LYS A 119 -1.91 -6.74 -21.50
C LYS A 119 -0.58 -7.04 -22.20
N PRO A 120 -0.50 -8.15 -22.95
CA PRO A 120 0.67 -8.42 -23.78
C PRO A 120 0.86 -7.31 -24.81
N ARG A 121 2.13 -7.02 -25.13
CA ARG A 121 2.46 -6.08 -26.21
C ARG A 121 2.02 -6.67 -27.55
N PRO A 122 1.58 -5.85 -28.52
CA PRO A 122 1.32 -6.33 -29.87
C PRO A 122 2.60 -6.90 -30.49
N GLU A 123 2.51 -8.07 -31.13
CA GLU A 123 3.62 -8.65 -31.88
C GLU A 123 3.74 -8.02 -33.27
N ASN A 124 4.97 -7.92 -33.77
CA ASN A 124 5.34 -7.35 -35.08
C ASN A 124 4.75 -5.96 -35.35
N HIS A 125 4.70 -5.10 -34.33
CA HIS A 125 4.10 -3.76 -34.42
C HIS A 125 5.01 -2.70 -33.80
N VAL A 126 5.04 -1.49 -34.39
CA VAL A 126 5.89 -0.37 -33.93
C VAL A 126 5.58 0.11 -32.50
N LEU A 127 4.38 -0.17 -32.01
CA LEU A 127 3.94 0.10 -30.63
C LEU A 127 4.12 -1.11 -29.69
N GLY A 128 4.81 -2.17 -30.13
CA GLY A 128 4.94 -3.42 -29.42
C GLY A 128 6.29 -4.10 -29.67
N ASN A 129 6.30 -5.42 -29.84
CA ASN A 129 7.49 -6.19 -30.16
C ASN A 129 7.75 -6.14 -31.67
N CYS A 130 8.83 -5.50 -32.12
CA CYS A 130 9.25 -5.59 -33.51
C CYS A 130 10.79 -5.49 -33.62
N PRO A 131 11.40 -5.99 -34.71
CA PRO A 131 12.77 -5.66 -35.03
C PRO A 131 12.97 -4.14 -35.11
N PRO A 132 14.13 -3.62 -34.68
CA PRO A 132 14.40 -2.19 -34.79
C PRO A 132 14.46 -1.79 -36.26
N PRO A 133 13.92 -0.61 -36.64
CA PRO A 133 14.13 -0.08 -37.97
C PRO A 133 15.63 0.21 -38.21
N PRO A 134 16.09 0.16 -39.47
CA PRO A 134 17.45 0.54 -39.83
C PRO A 134 17.75 1.98 -39.40
N HIS A 135 18.97 2.22 -38.90
CA HIS A 135 19.44 3.54 -38.46
C HIS A 135 20.17 4.33 -39.55
N ASP A 136 20.59 3.66 -40.63
CA ASP A 136 21.35 4.20 -41.75
C ASP A 136 20.48 4.88 -42.81
N ARG A 137 19.16 4.68 -42.77
CA ARG A 137 18.22 5.27 -43.72
C ARG A 137 16.87 5.56 -43.09
N TYR A 138 16.15 6.50 -43.68
CA TYR A 138 14.78 6.76 -43.31
C TYR A 138 13.84 5.66 -43.86
N VAL A 139 12.90 5.21 -43.02
CA VAL A 139 11.87 4.23 -43.38
C VAL A 139 10.50 4.70 -42.89
N GLY A 140 9.44 4.39 -43.65
CA GLY A 140 8.07 4.82 -43.34
C GLY A 140 7.82 6.30 -43.64
N LEU A 141 6.99 6.94 -42.82
CA LEU A 141 6.64 8.36 -42.98
C LEU A 141 7.74 9.25 -42.38
N THR A 142 8.23 10.19 -43.18
CA THR A 142 9.34 11.07 -42.81
C THR A 142 8.97 12.53 -43.08
N GLY A 143 9.33 13.43 -42.17
CA GLY A 143 9.02 14.84 -42.32
C GLY A 143 9.37 15.63 -41.07
N ARG A 144 8.93 16.89 -41.01
CA ARG A 144 9.10 17.77 -39.86
C ARG A 144 7.75 18.11 -39.26
N ILE A 145 7.64 17.94 -37.94
CA ILE A 145 6.49 18.39 -37.16
C ILE A 145 6.95 19.60 -36.36
N THR A 146 6.36 20.76 -36.62
CA THR A 146 6.60 21.99 -35.85
C THR A 146 5.53 22.11 -34.78
N CYS A 147 5.94 22.28 -33.53
CA CYS A 147 5.02 22.44 -32.41
C CYS A 147 5.35 23.71 -31.63
N GLN A 148 4.31 24.36 -31.10
CA GLN A 148 4.43 25.41 -30.11
C GLN A 148 4.04 24.83 -28.74
N VAL A 149 4.87 25.09 -27.73
CA VAL A 149 4.64 24.60 -26.36
C VAL A 149 4.60 25.77 -25.39
N SER A 150 3.72 25.67 -24.39
CA SER A 150 3.56 26.68 -23.33
C SER A 150 3.76 26.03 -21.97
N ALA A 151 4.59 26.64 -21.12
CA ALA A 151 4.77 26.20 -19.75
C ALA A 151 3.51 26.55 -18.91
N VAL A 152 2.72 25.54 -18.53
CA VAL A 152 1.51 25.72 -17.72
C VAL A 152 1.80 25.90 -16.22
N THR A 153 3.01 25.54 -15.81
CA THR A 153 3.58 25.69 -14.46
C THR A 153 5.02 26.15 -14.60
N PRO A 154 5.62 26.75 -13.54
CA PRO A 154 7.05 27.04 -13.55
C PRO A 154 7.86 25.80 -13.96
N LEU A 155 8.69 25.96 -14.98
CA LEU A 155 9.53 24.91 -15.55
C LEU A 155 10.99 25.25 -15.29
N PHE A 156 11.77 24.24 -14.90
CA PHE A 156 13.21 24.37 -14.73
C PHE A 156 13.93 23.22 -15.42
N ILE A 157 14.90 23.54 -16.26
CA ILE A 157 15.85 22.60 -16.85
C ILE A 157 17.24 23.16 -16.57
N SER A 158 18.03 22.43 -15.77
CA SER A 158 19.36 22.88 -15.36
C SER A 158 20.33 22.93 -16.54
N ASP A 159 21.14 23.98 -16.58
CA ASP A 159 22.37 24.00 -17.39
C ASP A 159 23.53 23.37 -16.62
N SER A 160 23.98 22.20 -17.06
CA SER A 160 25.10 21.49 -16.44
C SER A 160 26.47 22.14 -16.68
N HIS A 161 26.58 23.13 -17.58
CA HIS A 161 27.85 23.81 -17.87
C HIS A 161 28.11 25.03 -16.98
N ALA A 162 27.10 25.54 -16.28
CA ALA A 162 27.18 26.75 -15.47
C ALA A 162 26.70 26.46 -14.04
N ILE A 163 27.57 25.79 -13.28
CA ILE A 163 27.34 25.39 -11.89
C ILE A 163 28.10 26.35 -10.98
N TRP A 164 27.39 26.94 -10.03
CA TRP A 164 27.98 27.73 -8.95
C TRP A 164 27.87 26.92 -7.68
N GLU A 165 28.96 26.78 -6.94
CA GLU A 165 28.96 26.10 -5.64
C GLU A 165 29.22 27.14 -4.55
N ASP A 166 28.37 27.17 -3.53
CA ASP A 166 28.56 28.05 -2.38
C ASP A 166 29.55 27.46 -1.36
N ALA A 167 29.88 28.22 -0.31
CA ALA A 167 30.80 27.79 0.74
C ALA A 167 30.33 26.55 1.53
N ASN A 168 29.04 26.19 1.44
CA ASN A 168 28.45 25.01 2.08
C ASN A 168 28.33 23.82 1.12
N GLY A 169 28.82 23.93 -0.12
CA GLY A 169 28.72 22.89 -1.15
C GLY A 169 27.36 22.84 -1.87
N HIS A 170 26.50 23.85 -1.70
CA HIS A 170 25.22 23.90 -2.41
C HIS A 170 25.43 24.37 -3.85
N LYS A 171 24.95 23.56 -4.79
CA LYS A 171 25.03 23.83 -6.22
C LYS A 171 23.83 24.63 -6.70
N THR A 172 24.10 25.80 -7.27
CA THR A 172 23.13 26.66 -7.95
C THR A 172 23.28 26.49 -9.46
N TYR A 173 22.17 26.22 -10.13
CA TYR A 173 22.09 26.01 -11.56
C TYR A 173 21.24 27.09 -12.20
N ARG A 174 21.69 27.62 -13.33
CA ARG A 174 20.84 28.46 -14.19
C ARG A 174 19.91 27.61 -15.06
N PHE A 175 18.90 28.24 -15.64
CA PHE A 175 18.08 27.60 -16.68
C PHE A 175 18.91 27.40 -17.96
N PHE A 176 18.68 26.30 -18.67
CA PHE A 176 19.38 25.97 -19.92
C PHE A 176 19.22 27.05 -20.99
N GLN A 177 20.32 27.43 -21.64
CA GLN A 177 20.34 28.44 -22.69
C GLN A 177 21.01 27.91 -23.96
N LEU A 178 20.53 28.37 -25.11
CA LEU A 178 21.18 28.27 -26.41
C LEU A 178 21.36 29.68 -26.95
N ASP A 179 22.57 30.05 -27.35
CA ASP A 179 22.91 31.40 -27.83
C ASP A 179 22.45 32.53 -26.89
N GLY A 180 22.58 32.30 -25.57
CA GLY A 180 22.20 33.25 -24.53
C GLY A 180 20.69 33.35 -24.25
N GLN A 181 19.85 32.62 -25.00
CA GLN A 181 18.40 32.60 -24.83
C GLN A 181 17.93 31.34 -24.10
N PRO A 182 16.96 31.42 -23.17
CA PRO A 182 16.35 30.25 -22.55
C PRO A 182 15.82 29.27 -23.60
N ALA A 183 16.23 28.02 -23.50
CA ALA A 183 15.88 26.99 -24.48
C ALA A 183 15.54 25.66 -23.79
N LEU A 184 14.82 24.80 -24.51
CA LEU A 184 14.60 23.41 -24.10
C LEU A 184 15.61 22.54 -24.83
N PRO A 185 16.52 21.83 -24.13
CA PRO A 185 17.44 20.92 -24.80
C PRO A 185 16.69 19.86 -25.61
N ALA A 186 17.13 19.63 -26.84
CA ALA A 186 16.56 18.57 -27.68
C ALA A 186 16.68 17.18 -27.02
N SER A 187 17.77 16.95 -26.26
CA SER A 187 17.97 15.74 -25.46
C SER A 187 16.90 15.57 -24.37
N SER A 188 16.55 16.64 -23.65
CA SER A 188 15.49 16.64 -22.63
C SER A 188 14.12 16.36 -23.24
N LEU A 189 13.79 17.00 -24.36
CA LEU A 189 12.55 16.75 -25.10
C LEU A 189 12.47 15.30 -25.60
N ARG A 190 13.55 14.79 -26.20
CA ARG A 190 13.66 13.40 -26.64
C ARG A 190 13.46 12.44 -25.46
N GLY A 191 14.11 12.70 -24.33
CA GLY A 191 13.99 11.88 -23.12
C GLY A 191 12.56 11.85 -22.57
N MET A 192 11.90 13.01 -22.51
CA MET A 192 10.50 13.13 -22.09
C MET A 192 9.57 12.33 -23.01
N VAL A 193 9.66 12.52 -24.33
CA VAL A 193 8.81 11.82 -25.30
C VAL A 193 9.07 10.32 -25.26
N ARG A 194 10.34 9.90 -25.18
CA ARG A 194 10.74 8.50 -25.02
C ARG A 194 10.12 7.88 -23.77
N SER A 195 10.23 8.54 -22.62
CA SER A 195 9.70 8.05 -21.34
C SER A 195 8.18 7.85 -21.40
N VAL A 196 7.45 8.81 -21.96
CA VAL A 196 6.00 8.68 -22.19
C VAL A 196 5.71 7.52 -23.13
N PHE A 197 6.42 7.43 -24.26
CA PHE A 197 6.24 6.34 -25.23
C PHE A 197 6.46 4.96 -24.59
N GLU A 198 7.58 4.77 -23.89
CA GLU A 198 7.91 3.51 -23.20
C GLU A 198 6.82 3.13 -22.19
N THR A 199 6.34 4.12 -21.45
CA THR A 199 5.30 3.94 -20.45
C THR A 199 3.95 3.55 -21.02
N VAL A 200 3.48 4.22 -22.09
CA VAL A 200 2.16 3.95 -22.67
C VAL A 200 2.14 2.69 -23.53
N THR A 201 3.30 2.25 -24.04
CA THR A 201 3.44 1.03 -24.86
C THR A 201 3.89 -0.18 -24.06
N ASN A 202 4.16 -0.03 -22.76
CA ASN A 202 4.76 -1.07 -21.90
C ASN A 202 6.07 -1.60 -22.48
N ALA A 203 6.87 -0.72 -23.13
CA ALA A 203 8.12 -1.09 -23.78
C ALA A 203 9.24 -1.40 -22.77
N CYS A 204 10.43 -1.74 -23.28
CA CYS A 204 11.60 -1.93 -22.44
C CYS A 204 12.02 -0.57 -21.86
N PHE A 205 11.70 -0.35 -20.59
CA PHE A 205 12.08 0.85 -19.88
C PHE A 205 13.60 0.95 -19.74
N VAL A 206 14.16 2.10 -20.09
CA VAL A 206 15.63 2.28 -20.12
C VAL A 206 16.23 2.59 -18.76
N ALA A 207 15.40 2.96 -17.79
CA ALA A 207 15.82 3.23 -16.41
C ALA A 207 15.98 1.97 -15.55
N PHE A 208 15.97 0.77 -16.14
CA PHE A 208 16.15 -0.49 -15.41
C PHE A 208 17.60 -0.93 -15.56
N SER A 209 18.34 -0.93 -14.45
CA SER A 209 19.65 -1.57 -14.36
C SER A 209 19.49 -3.02 -13.91
N HIS A 210 20.59 -3.70 -13.63
CA HIS A 210 20.58 -5.05 -13.03
C HIS A 210 20.14 -5.05 -11.56
N THR A 211 19.77 -3.90 -10.97
CA THR A 211 19.34 -3.82 -9.57
C THR A 211 17.90 -4.33 -9.39
N PRO A 212 17.62 -5.09 -8.32
CA PRO A 212 16.28 -5.55 -8.00
C PRO A 212 15.30 -4.38 -7.81
N LEU A 213 14.08 -4.55 -8.34
CA LEU A 213 13.03 -3.55 -8.15
C LEU A 213 12.47 -3.59 -6.73
N SER A 214 12.46 -2.44 -6.07
CA SER A 214 11.80 -2.28 -4.77
C SER A 214 10.27 -2.26 -4.93
N TYR A 215 9.57 -3.10 -4.17
CA TYR A 215 8.10 -3.06 -4.06
C TYR A 215 7.67 -2.49 -2.71
N ARG A 216 6.71 -1.56 -2.73
CA ARG A 216 6.07 -1.07 -1.51
C ARG A 216 4.95 -2.02 -1.08
N LEU A 217 5.17 -2.72 0.03
CA LEU A 217 4.16 -3.57 0.67
C LEU A 217 2.82 -2.83 0.84
N SER A 218 1.72 -3.56 0.64
CA SER A 218 0.40 -3.01 0.94
C SER A 218 0.32 -2.58 2.40
N SER A 219 -0.27 -1.42 2.67
CA SER A 219 -0.51 -0.95 4.05
C SER A 219 -1.33 -1.92 4.89
N ARG A 220 -2.07 -2.85 4.27
CA ARG A 220 -2.81 -3.93 4.96
C ARG A 220 -1.89 -5.00 5.56
N GLN A 221 -0.68 -5.14 5.04
CA GLN A 221 0.32 -6.09 5.49
C GLN A 221 1.27 -5.48 6.52
N ALA A 222 1.26 -4.15 6.70
CA ALA A 222 2.10 -3.48 7.70
C ALA A 222 1.96 -4.08 9.12
N PRO A 223 0.77 -4.47 9.61
CA PRO A 223 0.64 -5.11 10.92
C PRO A 223 1.28 -6.50 11.02
N TRP A 224 1.64 -7.14 9.89
CA TRP A 224 2.26 -8.47 9.85
C TRP A 224 3.78 -8.41 9.96
N LEU A 225 4.35 -7.21 9.89
CA LEU A 225 5.78 -7.00 9.97
C LEU A 225 6.24 -7.14 11.43
N VAL A 226 7.30 -7.92 11.61
CA VAL A 226 7.99 -8.06 12.88
C VAL A 226 9.08 -7.00 12.92
N PRO A 227 9.03 -6.03 13.84
CA PRO A 227 10.06 -5.01 13.93
C PRO A 227 11.36 -5.64 14.45
N THR A 228 12.46 -5.27 13.80
CA THR A 228 13.80 -5.71 14.18
C THR A 228 14.77 -4.55 14.12
N ARG A 229 15.83 -4.61 14.92
CA ARG A 229 17.00 -3.74 14.79
C ARG A 229 18.13 -4.56 14.19
N VAL A 230 18.79 -4.01 13.18
CA VAL A 230 20.02 -4.59 12.64
C VAL A 230 21.16 -4.21 13.58
N GLU A 231 21.87 -5.21 14.09
CA GLU A 231 23.05 -5.05 14.94
C GLU A 231 24.26 -5.69 14.26
N ARG A 232 25.43 -5.07 14.45
CA ARG A 232 26.71 -5.58 13.96
C ARG A 232 27.62 -5.82 15.15
N ASP A 233 28.25 -6.99 15.19
CA ASP A 233 29.24 -7.39 16.18
C ASP A 233 30.44 -8.00 15.42
N GLY A 234 31.49 -7.18 15.25
CA GLY A 234 32.58 -7.46 14.32
C GLY A 234 32.08 -7.65 12.88
N ASP A 235 32.31 -8.83 12.30
CA ASP A 235 31.86 -9.19 10.96
C ASP A 235 30.49 -9.88 10.94
N ASN A 236 29.93 -10.18 12.10
CA ASN A 236 28.65 -10.85 12.23
C ASN A 236 27.52 -9.82 12.32
N TRP A 237 26.43 -10.11 11.63
CA TRP A 237 25.23 -9.28 11.62
C TRP A 237 24.06 -10.06 12.22
N TYR A 238 23.24 -9.36 13.01
CA TYR A 238 22.12 -9.95 13.70
C TYR A 238 20.89 -9.06 13.58
N LEU A 239 19.71 -9.69 13.55
CA LEU A 239 18.43 -9.02 13.76
C LEU A 239 18.01 -9.21 15.21
N GLN A 240 17.98 -8.13 15.97
CA GLN A 240 17.36 -8.12 17.30
C GLN A 240 15.85 -7.95 17.15
N LEU A 241 15.07 -8.90 17.65
CA LEU A 241 13.60 -8.85 17.58
C LEU A 241 13.02 -7.88 18.61
N LEU A 242 12.19 -6.92 18.18
CA LEU A 242 11.59 -5.87 19.03
C LEU A 242 10.07 -6.01 19.17
N ILE A 243 9.64 -7.20 19.59
CA ILE A 243 8.23 -7.64 19.59
C ILE A 243 7.41 -7.17 20.80
N GLY A 244 7.90 -6.21 21.57
CA GLY A 244 7.23 -5.66 22.76
C GLY A 244 6.88 -6.75 23.76
N THR A 245 5.63 -6.78 24.21
CA THR A 245 5.08 -7.80 25.13
C THR A 245 4.31 -8.92 24.43
N SER A 246 4.20 -8.87 23.09
CA SER A 246 3.37 -9.80 22.33
C SER A 246 4.17 -10.99 21.85
N ALA A 247 3.53 -12.16 21.78
CA ALA A 247 4.14 -13.34 21.18
C ALA A 247 4.46 -13.10 19.70
N LEU A 248 5.57 -13.68 19.24
CA LEU A 248 5.98 -13.65 17.84
C LEU A 248 4.90 -14.27 16.95
N GLN A 249 4.53 -13.52 15.91
CA GLN A 249 3.58 -13.91 14.87
C GLN A 249 4.19 -13.53 13.52
N ILE A 250 4.25 -14.50 12.61
CA ILE A 250 4.82 -14.34 11.27
C ILE A 250 3.67 -14.35 10.26
N LYS A 251 3.65 -13.35 9.35
CA LYS A 251 2.60 -13.19 8.32
C LYS A 251 1.19 -13.00 8.89
N SER A 252 1.07 -12.62 10.16
CA SER A 252 -0.17 -12.26 10.83
C SER A 252 0.09 -11.12 11.83
N PRO A 253 -0.93 -10.30 12.15
CA PRO A 253 -0.80 -9.31 13.22
C PRO A 253 -0.66 -9.99 14.59
N PRO A 254 -0.04 -9.33 15.58
CA PRO A 254 -0.07 -9.81 16.96
C PRO A 254 -1.51 -9.88 17.47
N ASN A 255 -1.81 -10.89 18.27
CA ASN A 255 -3.18 -11.16 18.78
C ASN A 255 -3.62 -10.20 19.88
N ASP A 256 -2.68 -9.52 20.55
CA ASP A 256 -2.96 -8.64 21.67
C ASP A 256 -2.44 -7.22 21.44
N PHE A 257 -1.30 -6.85 22.03
CA PHE A 257 -0.68 -5.54 21.82
C PHE A 257 0.05 -5.48 20.48
N GLN A 258 0.00 -4.32 19.81
CA GLN A 258 0.94 -4.03 18.74
C GLN A 258 2.38 -4.15 19.26
N TYR A 259 3.31 -4.63 18.42
CA TYR A 259 4.71 -4.82 18.82
C TYR A 259 5.37 -3.52 19.30
N ALA A 260 5.11 -2.41 18.60
CA ALA A 260 5.64 -1.10 18.94
C ALA A 260 4.69 -0.32 19.86
N ALA A 261 5.27 0.36 20.85
CA ALA A 261 4.58 1.40 21.60
C ALA A 261 4.40 2.66 20.75
N TRP A 262 3.36 3.45 21.05
CA TRP A 262 3.01 4.65 20.32
C TRP A 262 3.37 5.87 21.16
N SER A 263 4.27 6.70 20.63
CA SER A 263 4.64 7.99 21.22
C SER A 263 3.78 9.09 20.59
N ALA A 264 2.91 9.77 21.34
CA ALA A 264 2.12 10.89 20.84
C ALA A 264 3.04 12.11 20.65
N SER A 265 3.46 12.39 19.43
CA SER A 265 4.52 13.39 19.20
C SER A 265 3.99 14.70 18.62
N TYR A 266 2.84 14.68 17.95
CA TYR A 266 2.24 15.88 17.35
C TYR A 266 0.76 15.67 17.05
N TRP A 267 0.04 16.79 16.91
CA TRP A 267 -1.31 16.78 16.36
C TRP A 267 -1.28 16.62 14.83
N PRO A 268 -2.13 15.77 14.23
CA PRO A 268 -2.14 15.55 12.79
C PRO A 268 -2.55 16.81 12.01
N LEU A 269 -1.88 17.10 10.88
CA LEU A 269 -2.27 18.16 9.94
C LEU A 269 -3.68 17.91 9.37
N LYS A 270 -4.01 16.64 9.09
CA LYS A 270 -5.35 16.21 8.68
C LYS A 270 -5.86 15.13 9.63
N PRO A 271 -6.51 15.52 10.75
CA PRO A 271 -6.97 14.56 11.74
C PRO A 271 -7.95 13.52 11.18
N SER A 272 -7.75 12.27 11.60
CA SER A 272 -8.65 11.17 11.26
C SER A 272 -10.07 11.45 11.77
N LYS A 273 -11.08 10.72 11.25
CA LYS A 273 -12.46 10.83 11.74
C LYS A 273 -12.54 10.59 13.25
N THR A 274 -11.77 9.61 13.74
CA THR A 274 -11.69 9.28 15.16
C THR A 274 -11.15 10.43 15.99
N LEU A 275 -10.08 11.10 15.54
CA LEU A 275 -9.52 12.26 16.24
C LEU A 275 -10.40 13.51 16.17
N ARG A 276 -11.30 13.59 15.18
CA ARG A 276 -12.35 14.62 15.10
C ARG A 276 -13.59 14.30 15.93
N GLY A 277 -13.61 13.18 16.66
CA GLY A 277 -14.81 12.74 17.39
C GLY A 277 -15.92 12.19 16.49
N ILE A 278 -15.69 12.05 15.19
CA ILE A 278 -16.72 11.66 14.21
C ILE A 278 -16.81 10.13 14.15
N GLY A 279 -17.97 9.61 14.58
CA GLY A 279 -18.30 8.19 14.47
C GLY A 279 -18.53 7.69 13.04
N PRO A 280 -18.73 6.37 12.85
CA PRO A 280 -19.18 5.83 11.57
C PRO A 280 -20.51 6.46 11.15
N LYS A 281 -20.67 6.83 9.87
CA LYS A 281 -21.89 7.48 9.35
C LYS A 281 -23.16 6.71 9.76
N GLY A 282 -24.14 7.43 10.32
CA GLY A 282 -25.50 6.94 10.56
C GLY A 282 -25.71 6.04 11.78
N ARG A 283 -24.80 6.04 12.77
CA ARG A 283 -24.96 5.27 14.01
C ARG A 283 -24.68 6.11 15.25
N LYS A 284 -25.59 6.08 16.22
CA LYS A 284 -25.32 6.58 17.58
C LYS A 284 -24.21 5.73 18.21
N LEU A 285 -23.18 6.38 18.72
CA LEU A 285 -22.09 5.72 19.45
C LEU A 285 -22.56 5.41 20.87
N SER A 286 -22.17 4.26 21.42
CA SER A 286 -22.41 3.97 22.83
C SER A 286 -21.50 4.82 23.73
N GLN A 287 -21.87 4.99 25.00
CA GLN A 287 -21.08 5.74 25.97
C GLN A 287 -19.63 5.21 26.08
N LYS A 288 -19.47 3.88 25.99
CA LYS A 288 -18.15 3.21 25.98
C LYS A 288 -17.33 3.55 24.73
N GLN A 289 -17.97 3.77 23.59
CA GLN A 289 -17.27 4.18 22.36
C GLN A 289 -16.86 5.65 22.42
N LEU A 290 -17.75 6.51 22.93
CA LEU A 290 -17.47 7.93 23.13
C LEU A 290 -16.30 8.13 24.10
N SER A 291 -16.31 7.45 25.24
CA SER A 291 -15.22 7.56 26.23
C SER A 291 -13.87 7.09 25.67
N ARG A 292 -13.84 6.03 24.85
CA ARG A 292 -12.61 5.60 24.15
C ARG A 292 -12.09 6.64 23.17
N ILE A 293 -12.99 7.27 22.41
CA ILE A 293 -12.64 8.33 21.46
C ILE A 293 -12.07 9.54 22.21
N GLN A 294 -12.73 9.98 23.28
CA GLN A 294 -12.26 11.09 24.12
C GLN A 294 -10.90 10.81 24.73
N LYS A 295 -10.68 9.60 25.28
CA LYS A 295 -9.36 9.18 25.79
C LYS A 295 -8.29 9.22 24.70
N PHE A 296 -8.61 8.81 23.48
CA PHE A 296 -7.66 8.83 22.37
C PHE A 296 -7.31 10.24 21.90
N ILE A 297 -8.29 11.15 21.89
CA ILE A 297 -8.07 12.58 21.61
C ILE A 297 -7.20 13.20 22.70
N ALA A 298 -7.54 12.99 23.98
CA ALA A 298 -6.75 13.49 25.11
C ALA A 298 -5.30 12.99 25.07
N ARG A 299 -5.10 11.69 24.83
CA ARG A 299 -3.78 11.08 24.64
C ARG A 299 -2.99 11.68 23.47
N THR A 300 -3.67 12.16 22.43
CA THR A 300 -2.99 12.75 21.26
C THR A 300 -2.68 14.24 21.47
N ASN A 301 -3.46 14.93 22.30
CA ASN A 301 -3.16 16.30 22.76
C ASN A 301 -2.01 16.34 23.75
N ASN A 302 -1.95 15.37 24.67
CA ASN A 302 -0.89 15.24 25.65
C ASN A 302 0.33 14.60 24.99
N ARG A 303 1.22 15.45 24.47
CA ARG A 303 2.45 15.00 23.82
C ARG A 303 3.36 14.28 24.82
N VAL A 304 4.13 13.34 24.31
CA VAL A 304 5.13 12.61 25.09
C VAL A 304 6.18 13.58 25.61
N HIS A 305 6.50 13.43 26.89
CA HIS A 305 7.55 14.19 27.54
C HIS A 305 8.92 13.59 27.18
N ASN A 306 9.80 14.39 26.58
CA ASN A 306 11.16 14.02 26.17
C ASN A 306 12.15 15.15 26.51
N PRO A 307 12.40 15.43 27.81
CA PRO A 307 13.25 16.53 28.25
C PRO A 307 14.73 16.30 27.96
N ASP A 308 15.14 15.05 27.82
CA ASP A 308 16.54 14.71 27.50
C ASP A 308 16.88 14.96 26.02
N GLY A 309 15.88 15.29 25.19
CA GLY A 309 16.06 15.49 23.76
C GLY A 309 16.50 14.22 23.03
N ILE A 310 16.01 13.06 23.44
CA ILE A 310 16.35 11.77 22.82
C ILE A 310 16.00 11.82 21.33
N THR A 311 16.97 11.43 20.51
CA THR A 311 16.90 11.53 19.05
C THR A 311 16.51 10.21 18.38
N HIS A 312 16.37 10.23 17.06
CA HIS A 312 16.03 9.04 16.29
C HIS A 312 17.10 7.95 16.44
N GLY A 313 16.67 6.73 16.77
CA GLY A 313 17.53 5.55 16.79
C GLY A 313 18.36 5.39 18.07
N GLU A 314 18.34 6.40 18.95
CA GLU A 314 18.98 6.40 20.26
C GLU A 314 18.28 5.40 21.20
N LYS A 315 19.10 4.73 22.01
CA LYS A 315 18.64 3.78 23.02
C LYS A 315 18.18 4.55 24.25
N CYS A 316 17.01 4.23 24.79
CA CYS A 316 16.45 4.92 25.94
C CYS A 316 15.48 4.03 26.73
N TYR A 317 14.99 4.54 27.86
CA TYR A 317 13.92 3.95 28.65
C TYR A 317 12.62 4.72 28.42
N ALA A 318 11.51 4.00 28.36
CA ALA A 318 10.18 4.58 28.24
C ALA A 318 9.25 4.12 29.36
N LEU A 319 8.52 5.06 29.96
CA LEU A 319 7.37 4.77 30.80
C LEU A 319 6.16 4.52 29.89
N LEU A 320 5.58 3.33 30.00
CA LEU A 320 4.52 2.83 29.14
C LEU A 320 3.25 2.57 29.95
N GLU A 321 2.10 2.87 29.36
CA GLU A 321 0.78 2.50 29.88
C GLU A 321 -0.02 1.69 28.84
N PRO A 322 -0.87 0.74 29.26
CA PRO A 322 -1.68 -0.02 28.31
C PRO A 322 -2.82 0.85 27.76
N PHE A 323 -2.98 0.87 26.44
CA PHE A 323 -3.99 1.69 25.78
C PHE A 323 -4.88 0.88 24.81
N GLN A 324 -6.20 1.01 24.99
CA GLN A 324 -7.19 0.47 24.06
C GLN A 324 -7.59 1.54 23.05
N HIS A 325 -7.22 1.34 21.78
CA HIS A 325 -7.63 2.24 20.70
C HIS A 325 -9.16 2.23 20.53
N PRO A 326 -9.78 3.33 20.02
CA PRO A 326 -11.20 3.34 19.68
C PRO A 326 -11.63 2.22 18.73
N HIS A 327 -10.71 1.78 17.86
CA HIS A 327 -10.86 0.56 17.10
C HIS A 327 -10.65 -0.67 18.01
N PRO A 328 -11.64 -1.59 18.14
CA PRO A 328 -11.64 -2.63 19.16
C PRO A 328 -10.54 -3.68 19.01
N ARG A 329 -9.99 -3.84 17.79
CA ARG A 329 -8.90 -4.80 17.51
C ARG A 329 -7.50 -4.25 17.73
N ILE A 330 -7.37 -2.99 18.12
CA ILE A 330 -6.06 -2.34 18.27
C ILE A 330 -5.85 -2.04 19.74
N LYS A 331 -4.85 -2.69 20.33
CA LYS A 331 -4.28 -2.37 21.64
C LYS A 331 -2.81 -2.05 21.44
N PHE A 332 -2.29 -1.12 22.20
CA PHE A 332 -0.88 -0.73 22.13
C PHE A 332 -0.43 -0.17 23.46
N TRP A 333 0.88 -0.14 23.68
CA TRP A 333 1.48 0.58 24.79
C TRP A 333 1.60 2.05 24.42
N ASN A 334 0.97 2.94 25.18
CA ASN A 334 1.16 4.37 25.03
C ASN A 334 2.43 4.79 25.77
N VAL A 335 3.33 5.50 25.09
CA VAL A 335 4.50 6.11 25.73
C VAL A 335 4.03 7.36 26.45
N LEU A 336 4.37 7.49 27.73
CA LEU A 336 4.10 8.69 28.53
C LEU A 336 5.31 9.60 28.54
N GLU A 337 6.49 9.01 28.76
CA GLU A 337 7.74 9.72 28.95
C GLU A 337 8.91 8.85 28.51
N VAL A 338 9.96 9.49 28.00
CA VAL A 338 11.24 8.85 27.69
C VAL A 338 12.39 9.54 28.43
N ARG A 339 13.38 8.74 28.83
CA ARG A 339 14.62 9.19 29.50
C ARG A 339 15.82 8.35 29.06
N ARG A 340 17.02 8.93 29.10
CA ARG A 340 18.27 8.18 28.89
C ARG A 340 18.51 7.21 30.03
N ASN A 341 18.22 7.63 31.27
CA ASN A 341 18.42 6.80 32.45
C ASN A 341 17.08 6.29 33.02
N ARG A 342 17.05 5.01 33.39
CA ARG A 342 15.85 4.39 33.99
C ARG A 342 15.42 5.07 35.29
N SER A 343 16.36 5.51 36.10
CA SER A 343 16.12 6.13 37.43
C SER A 343 15.46 7.51 37.36
N GLU A 344 15.51 8.17 36.21
CA GLU A 344 14.92 9.50 35.99
C GLU A 344 13.45 9.43 35.57
N LEU A 345 12.94 8.23 35.28
CA LEU A 345 11.52 8.02 34.99
C LEU A 345 10.69 8.00 36.28
N PRO A 346 9.46 8.53 36.24
CA PRO A 346 8.51 8.36 37.33
C PRO A 346 8.28 6.89 37.66
N GLN A 347 8.03 6.59 38.94
CA GLN A 347 7.70 5.23 39.35
C GLN A 347 6.39 4.76 38.70
N PRO A 348 6.36 3.55 38.08
CA PRO A 348 5.16 3.05 37.42
C PRO A 348 3.99 2.90 38.40
N GLN A 349 2.81 3.32 37.97
CA GLN A 349 1.56 3.19 38.72
C GLN A 349 0.59 2.21 38.03
N GLY A 350 -0.08 1.37 38.82
CA GLY A 350 -1.10 0.44 38.33
C GLY A 350 -0.55 -0.55 37.30
N SER A 351 -1.00 -0.44 36.05
CA SER A 351 -0.57 -1.30 34.94
C SER A 351 0.55 -0.71 34.08
N GLN A 352 1.18 0.39 34.53
CA GLN A 352 2.33 0.98 33.84
C GLN A 352 3.57 0.10 33.96
N ARG A 353 4.50 0.25 33.02
CA ARG A 353 5.80 -0.44 33.02
C ARG A 353 6.89 0.42 32.42
N ILE A 354 8.14 0.16 32.81
CA ILE A 354 9.32 0.79 32.21
C ILE A 354 10.07 -0.23 31.40
N GLU A 355 10.27 0.07 30.12
CA GLU A 355 10.98 -0.79 29.17
C GLU A 355 12.16 -0.05 28.54
N GLU A 356 13.21 -0.81 28.27
CA GLU A 356 14.36 -0.35 27.49
C GLU A 356 14.08 -0.59 26.00
N GLY A 357 14.43 0.37 25.16
CA GLY A 357 14.18 0.26 23.74
C GLY A 357 14.77 1.41 22.93
N TRP A 358 14.18 1.65 21.76
CA TRP A 358 14.66 2.63 20.79
C TRP A 358 13.52 3.50 20.27
N LEU A 359 13.74 4.80 20.28
CA LEU A 359 12.80 5.77 19.74
C LEU A 359 13.00 5.94 18.23
N CYS A 360 11.97 5.62 17.45
CA CYS A 360 11.97 5.77 16.00
C CYS A 360 11.15 7.00 15.60
N ILE A 361 11.84 8.05 15.15
CA ILE A 361 11.28 9.34 14.78
C ILE A 361 11.35 9.45 13.26
N THR A 362 10.20 9.45 12.60
CA THR A 362 10.09 9.63 11.14
C THR A 362 9.37 10.93 10.76
N ASN A 363 9.16 11.82 11.74
CA ASN A 363 8.46 13.11 11.64
C ASN A 363 7.06 12.98 11.02
N GLN A 364 6.35 14.10 10.83
CA GLN A 364 5.01 14.08 10.25
C GLN A 364 5.04 13.87 8.72
N ASN A 365 5.51 12.71 8.29
CA ASN A 365 5.70 12.36 6.88
C ASN A 365 4.40 12.06 6.10
N ILE A 366 3.26 11.93 6.79
CA ILE A 366 1.93 11.86 6.20
C ILE A 366 0.93 12.65 7.06
N GLU A 367 -0.06 13.29 6.45
CA GLU A 367 -0.94 14.25 7.16
C GLU A 367 -1.76 13.67 8.33
N PRO A 368 -2.23 12.41 8.33
CA PRO A 368 -2.95 11.86 9.47
C PRO A 368 -2.04 11.30 10.56
N LYS A 369 -0.71 11.33 10.38
CA LYS A 369 0.23 10.82 11.39
C LYS A 369 0.17 11.71 12.63
N HIS A 370 0.20 11.06 13.79
CA HIS A 370 0.11 11.69 15.10
C HIS A 370 1.04 11.05 16.14
N SER A 371 1.73 9.97 15.75
CA SER A 371 2.59 9.24 16.67
C SER A 371 3.86 8.76 16.00
N GLU A 372 4.96 8.89 16.74
CA GLU A 372 6.18 8.13 16.52
C GLU A 372 6.08 6.73 17.16
N ARG A 373 7.15 5.94 17.03
CA ARG A 373 7.19 4.57 17.52
C ARG A 373 8.33 4.39 18.51
N PHE A 374 8.06 3.69 19.60
CA PHE A 374 9.08 3.18 20.50
C PHE A 374 9.09 1.66 20.38
N PHE A 375 10.20 1.12 19.92
CA PHE A 375 10.37 -0.32 19.70
C PHE A 375 11.18 -0.90 20.86
N PHE A 376 10.72 -2.01 21.41
CA PHE A 376 11.33 -2.65 22.56
C PHE A 376 11.04 -4.15 22.53
N ARG A 377 11.73 -4.92 23.37
CA ARG A 377 11.33 -6.28 23.72
C ARG A 377 11.24 -6.34 25.23
N SER A 378 10.07 -6.72 25.74
CA SER A 378 9.91 -6.90 27.18
C SER A 378 10.80 -8.03 27.67
N ARG A 379 11.43 -7.86 28.84
CA ARG A 379 12.25 -8.88 29.50
C ARG A 379 11.46 -10.17 29.82
N GLU A 380 10.14 -10.05 29.96
CA GLU A 380 9.23 -11.17 30.23
C GLU A 380 8.84 -11.91 28.94
N ASN A 381 9.17 -11.36 27.77
CA ASN A 381 8.78 -11.92 26.48
C ASN A 381 9.84 -12.90 25.97
N SER A 382 9.61 -14.18 26.24
CA SER A 382 10.42 -15.30 25.77
C SER A 382 9.98 -15.85 24.39
N SER A 383 9.11 -15.16 23.67
CA SER A 383 8.58 -15.67 22.40
C SER A 383 9.56 -15.52 21.25
N GLY A 384 10.02 -16.65 20.70
CA GLY A 384 10.98 -16.67 19.61
C GLY A 384 12.38 -16.18 20.01
N PRO A 385 13.37 -16.24 19.10
CA PRO A 385 14.74 -15.85 19.39
C PRO A 385 14.86 -14.35 19.72
N GLU A 386 15.77 -13.98 20.61
CA GLU A 386 16.09 -12.57 20.84
C GLU A 386 16.87 -11.96 19.68
N ARG A 387 17.82 -12.73 19.15
CA ARG A 387 18.67 -12.40 18.01
C ARG A 387 18.61 -13.50 16.96
N ILE A 388 18.57 -13.09 15.69
CA ILE A 388 18.64 -13.99 14.54
C ILE A 388 19.87 -13.61 13.74
N ALA A 389 20.78 -14.55 13.49
CA ALA A 389 21.92 -14.32 12.61
C ALA A 389 21.42 -13.96 11.20
N LEU A 390 21.98 -12.89 10.62
CA LEU A 390 21.58 -12.41 9.31
C LEU A 390 22.43 -13.10 8.22
N PRO A 391 21.83 -13.95 7.36
CA PRO A 391 22.60 -14.64 6.32
C PRO A 391 23.25 -13.66 5.35
N LYS A 392 24.41 -14.03 4.80
CA LYS A 392 25.18 -13.19 3.86
C LYS A 392 24.31 -12.65 2.71
N SER A 393 23.50 -13.50 2.08
CA SER A 393 22.62 -13.11 0.97
C SER A 393 21.56 -12.07 1.36
N VAL A 394 21.04 -12.13 2.59
CA VAL A 394 20.07 -11.13 3.08
C VAL A 394 20.76 -9.81 3.40
N ARG A 395 22.00 -9.89 3.89
CA ARG A 395 22.86 -8.74 4.15
C ARG A 395 23.15 -7.95 2.87
N GLU A 396 23.61 -8.65 1.83
CA GLU A 396 23.88 -8.06 0.51
C GLU A 396 22.62 -7.42 -0.06
N ALA A 397 21.46 -8.08 0.04
CA ALA A 397 20.19 -7.52 -0.40
C ALA A 397 19.76 -6.28 0.42
N TYR A 398 20.07 -6.23 1.71
CA TYR A 398 19.81 -5.08 2.56
C TYR A 398 20.73 -3.91 2.21
N GLU A 399 22.02 -4.15 1.99
CA GLU A 399 23.00 -3.14 1.58
C GLU A 399 22.60 -2.51 0.24
N ILE A 400 22.29 -3.33 -0.77
CA ILE A 400 21.77 -2.87 -2.08
C ILE A 400 20.51 -2.01 -1.90
N LEU A 401 19.61 -2.41 -1.01
CA LEU A 401 18.39 -1.63 -0.73
C LEU A 401 18.72 -0.27 -0.10
N ILE A 402 19.65 -0.21 0.85
CA ILE A 402 20.04 1.05 1.49
C ILE A 402 20.75 1.98 0.50
N GLU A 403 21.65 1.46 -0.33
CA GLU A 403 22.30 2.21 -1.41
C GLU A 403 21.27 2.79 -2.39
N ASP A 404 20.31 1.98 -2.87
CA ASP A 404 19.22 2.45 -3.75
C ASP A 404 18.35 3.54 -3.10
N TYR A 405 18.20 3.52 -1.77
CA TYR A 405 17.49 4.56 -1.02
C TYR A 405 18.30 5.84 -0.80
N GLN A 406 19.63 5.77 -0.85
CA GLN A 406 20.53 6.92 -0.68
C GLN A 406 20.82 7.63 -2.02
N ASP A 407 20.86 6.86 -3.11
CA ASP A 407 21.08 7.39 -4.47
C ASP A 407 19.84 8.08 -5.06
N ARG A 408 18.65 7.80 -4.51
CA ARG A 408 17.36 8.38 -4.93
C ARG A 408 16.91 9.52 -4.02
#